data_AF-A0A8T2YNI2-F1
#
_entry.id   AF-A0A8T2YNI2-F1
#
_cell.length_a   1.000
_cell.length_b   1.000
_cell.length_c   1.000
_cell.angle_alpha   90.00
_cell.angle_beta   90.00
_cell.angle_gamma   90.00
#
_symmetry.space_group_name_H-M   'P 1'
#
loop_
_entity.id
_entity.type
_entity.pdbx_description
1 polymer ?
#
loop_
_entity_poly.entity_id
_entity_poly.type
_entity_poly.pdbx_seq_one_letter_code
_entity_poly.pdbx_strand_id
1 'polypeptide(L)'
;MESQDNKKSHEEKQEEVKIKEDDKRKKLGGIKATPFILATEIFDRFSTIGFHANMITYLTQQLNLPLVRASNIVSNFDGTASLTPLIGALIADSFAGRFWAIIVGSIIFELGLISFTTTALLKSLHPPPCPTLVDCKEASNFQLSTLDLSLLLLAIGLGGTRPCVMTYAADQLDMSKSSVESRSWNFFNWYYFSLGSARLTAVSVVVYIQDNVSWGWGLGIPTIAMGIAFIVFLAGSPLYKKVKPGGSPLVRVTQVIVSAIRKRKAVAPEDSSLLYQNKELDAAISVHGRLLHTPQFK
;
A
#
# COMPACT_ATOMS: atom_id res chain seq x y z
N MET A 1 15.44 -45.25 -31.21
CA MET A 1 15.82 -43.82 -31.25
C MET A 1 14.66 -42.93 -31.69
N GLU A 2 13.83 -43.36 -32.66
CA GLU A 2 12.63 -42.61 -33.11
C GLU A 2 11.52 -42.36 -32.07
N SER A 3 11.42 -43.15 -30.99
CA SER A 3 10.32 -42.99 -30.02
C SER A 3 10.55 -41.87 -28.98
N GLN A 4 11.79 -41.38 -28.81
CA GLN A 4 12.10 -40.30 -27.87
C GLN A 4 11.97 -38.92 -28.54
N ASP A 5 12.34 -38.79 -29.81
CA ASP A 5 12.15 -37.55 -30.58
C ASP A 5 10.67 -37.23 -30.82
N ASN A 6 9.83 -38.26 -30.99
CA ASN A 6 8.39 -38.06 -31.14
C ASN A 6 7.70 -37.62 -29.84
N LYS A 7 8.29 -37.94 -28.69
CA LYS A 7 7.78 -37.53 -27.37
C LYS A 7 8.16 -36.08 -27.05
N LYS A 8 9.40 -35.70 -27.38
CA LYS A 8 9.92 -34.34 -27.22
C LYS A 8 9.21 -33.34 -28.14
N SER A 9 8.93 -33.71 -29.39
CA SER A 9 8.16 -32.86 -30.32
C SER A 9 6.68 -32.71 -29.94
N HIS A 10 6.12 -33.69 -29.23
CA HIS A 10 4.76 -33.60 -28.67
C HIS A 10 4.70 -32.71 -27.41
N GLU A 11 5.72 -32.76 -26.56
CA GLU A 11 5.86 -31.87 -25.39
C GLU A 11 6.08 -30.42 -25.82
N GLU A 12 6.95 -30.16 -26.80
CA GLU A 12 7.17 -28.81 -27.36
C GLU A 12 5.92 -28.25 -28.05
N LYS A 13 5.15 -29.09 -28.77
CA LYS A 13 3.85 -28.68 -29.36
C LYS A 13 2.78 -28.43 -28.29
N GLN A 14 2.77 -29.19 -27.20
CA GLN A 14 1.85 -28.94 -26.06
C GLN A 14 2.22 -27.66 -25.30
N GLU A 15 3.51 -27.34 -25.21
CA GLU A 15 4.02 -26.11 -24.62
C GLU A 15 3.72 -24.90 -25.51
N GLU A 16 3.90 -24.99 -26.83
CA GLU A 16 3.49 -23.96 -27.79
C GLU A 16 1.97 -23.74 -27.84
N VAL A 17 1.16 -24.80 -27.71
CA VAL A 17 -0.31 -24.69 -27.64
C VAL A 17 -0.74 -24.06 -26.32
N LYS A 18 -0.10 -24.38 -25.19
CA LYS A 18 -0.29 -23.67 -23.91
C LYS A 18 0.08 -22.18 -24.00
N ILE A 19 1.19 -21.86 -24.64
CA ILE A 19 1.64 -20.47 -24.85
C ILE A 19 0.64 -19.72 -25.74
N LYS A 20 0.09 -20.35 -26.79
CA LYS A 20 -0.94 -19.77 -27.68
C LYS A 20 -2.32 -19.68 -27.03
N GLU A 21 -2.68 -20.56 -26.10
CA GLU A 21 -3.91 -20.46 -25.30
C GLU A 21 -3.82 -19.37 -24.23
N ASP A 22 -2.66 -19.14 -23.62
CA ASP A 22 -2.44 -18.03 -22.70
C ASP A 22 -2.49 -16.66 -23.42
N ASP A 23 -2.08 -16.57 -24.69
CA ASP A 23 -2.19 -15.33 -25.50
C ASP A 23 -3.64 -15.04 -25.97
N LYS A 24 -4.54 -16.03 -25.89
CA LYS A 24 -6.00 -15.86 -26.13
C LYS A 24 -6.78 -15.44 -24.88
N ARG A 25 -6.21 -15.50 -23.68
CA ARG A 25 -6.80 -14.83 -22.51
C ARG A 25 -6.72 -13.33 -22.77
N LYS A 26 -7.84 -12.60 -22.57
CA LYS A 26 -7.87 -11.12 -22.62
C LYS A 26 -6.53 -10.58 -22.10
N LYS A 27 -5.79 -9.78 -22.88
CA LYS A 27 -4.51 -9.21 -22.44
C LYS A 27 -4.76 -8.33 -21.20
N LEU A 28 -4.66 -8.94 -20.03
CA LEU A 28 -4.84 -8.30 -18.73
C LEU A 28 -3.58 -7.51 -18.39
N GLY A 29 -3.76 -6.36 -17.76
CA GLY A 29 -2.70 -5.38 -17.48
C GLY A 29 -2.39 -4.47 -18.67
N GLY A 30 -1.28 -3.76 -18.56
CA GLY A 30 -0.83 -2.76 -19.53
C GLY A 30 -1.29 -1.34 -19.21
N ILE A 31 -0.91 -0.41 -20.08
CA ILE A 31 -1.10 1.04 -19.93
C ILE A 31 -2.57 1.44 -19.73
N LYS A 32 -3.53 0.60 -20.16
CA LYS A 32 -4.97 0.87 -19.98
C LYS A 32 -5.44 0.65 -18.53
N ALA A 33 -4.79 -0.24 -17.78
CA ALA A 33 -5.11 -0.53 -16.39
C ALA A 33 -4.49 0.47 -15.41
N THR A 34 -3.29 0.98 -15.72
CA THR A 34 -2.50 1.82 -14.82
C THR A 34 -3.21 3.11 -14.39
N PRO A 35 -3.95 3.84 -15.24
CA PRO A 35 -4.66 5.06 -14.84
C PRO A 35 -5.66 4.85 -13.71
N PHE A 36 -6.35 3.71 -13.65
CA PHE A 36 -7.30 3.41 -12.57
C PHE A 36 -6.58 3.28 -11.22
N ILE A 37 -5.45 2.57 -11.21
CA ILE A 37 -4.65 2.35 -10.00
C ILE A 37 -4.01 3.68 -9.54
N LEU A 38 -3.51 4.48 -10.48
CA LEU A 38 -2.91 5.77 -10.16
C LEU A 38 -3.94 6.81 -9.72
N ALA A 39 -5.14 6.81 -10.31
CA ALA A 39 -6.22 7.68 -9.85
C ALA A 39 -6.55 7.35 -8.38
N THR A 40 -6.66 6.07 -8.04
CA THR A 40 -6.86 5.63 -6.65
C THR A 40 -5.76 6.13 -5.72
N GLU A 41 -4.49 6.02 -6.12
CA GLU A 41 -3.35 6.56 -5.36
C GLU A 41 -3.42 8.09 -5.18
N ILE A 42 -3.81 8.83 -6.21
CA ILE A 42 -3.94 10.29 -6.16
C ILE A 42 -5.03 10.69 -5.14
N PHE A 43 -6.20 10.06 -5.20
CA PHE A 43 -7.28 10.32 -4.26
C PHE A 43 -6.93 9.85 -2.83
N ASP A 44 -6.29 8.70 -2.67
CA ASP A 44 -5.79 8.23 -1.36
C ASP A 44 -4.85 9.26 -0.73
N ARG A 45 -3.92 9.83 -1.51
CA ARG A 45 -3.00 10.87 -1.03
C ARG A 45 -3.72 12.18 -0.73
N PHE A 46 -4.65 12.59 -1.57
CA PHE A 46 -5.50 13.76 -1.30
C PHE A 46 -6.24 13.58 0.03
N SER A 47 -6.91 12.45 0.23
CA SER A 47 -7.71 12.19 1.43
C SER A 47 -6.83 12.08 2.68
N THR A 48 -5.70 11.37 2.58
CA THR A 48 -4.78 11.20 3.71
C THR A 48 -4.22 12.53 4.18
N ILE A 49 -3.76 13.37 3.25
CA ILE A 49 -3.28 14.71 3.60
C ILE A 49 -4.43 15.59 4.09
N GLY A 50 -5.60 15.48 3.47
CA GLY A 50 -6.78 16.29 3.81
C GLY A 50 -7.24 16.11 5.25
N PHE A 51 -7.34 14.88 5.76
CA PHE A 51 -7.72 14.67 7.16
C PHE A 51 -6.55 14.96 8.14
N HIS A 52 -5.31 14.71 7.72
CA HIS A 52 -4.15 14.76 8.60
C HIS A 52 -3.57 16.17 8.80
N ALA A 53 -3.54 17.00 7.75
CA ALA A 53 -2.78 18.25 7.71
C ALA A 53 -3.16 19.23 8.83
N ASN A 54 -4.43 19.23 9.25
CA ASN A 54 -4.94 20.14 10.28
C ASN A 54 -5.40 19.41 11.56
N MET A 55 -4.92 18.19 11.77
CA MET A 55 -5.39 17.33 12.87
C MET A 55 -5.07 17.91 14.25
N ILE A 56 -3.93 18.60 14.43
CA ILE A 56 -3.60 19.27 15.70
C ILE A 56 -4.67 20.33 16.03
N THR A 57 -5.07 21.13 15.05
CA THR A 57 -6.09 22.17 15.20
C THR A 57 -7.45 21.56 15.54
N TYR A 58 -7.82 20.44 14.91
CA TYR A 58 -9.02 19.69 15.29
C TYR A 58 -8.97 19.27 16.76
N LEU A 59 -7.88 18.65 17.19
CA LEU A 59 -7.72 18.15 18.55
C LEU A 59 -7.75 19.27 19.60
N THR A 60 -7.14 20.41 19.31
CA THR A 60 -7.06 21.54 20.27
C THR A 60 -8.32 22.40 20.27
N GLN A 61 -8.89 22.70 19.10
CA GLN A 61 -10.03 23.63 18.99
C GLN A 61 -11.38 22.95 19.09
N GLN A 62 -11.50 21.70 18.64
CA GLN A 62 -12.78 20.97 18.63
C GLN A 62 -12.90 20.01 19.82
N LEU A 63 -11.81 19.31 20.16
CA LEU A 63 -11.78 18.39 21.30
C LEU A 63 -11.25 19.01 22.60
N ASN A 64 -10.92 20.31 22.58
CA ASN A 64 -10.41 21.08 23.72
C ASN A 64 -9.18 20.44 24.38
N LEU A 65 -8.35 19.70 23.63
CA LEU A 65 -7.19 19.04 24.20
C LEU A 65 -6.02 20.00 24.37
N PRO A 66 -5.21 19.84 25.44
CA PRO A 66 -3.93 20.52 25.56
C PRO A 66 -3.02 20.17 24.37
N LEU A 67 -2.25 21.16 23.88
CA LEU A 67 -1.37 20.99 22.72
C LEU A 67 -0.44 19.79 22.85
N VAL A 68 0.15 19.58 24.03
CA VAL A 68 1.05 18.44 24.29
C VAL A 68 0.35 17.10 24.06
N ARG A 69 -0.91 16.96 24.50
CA ARG A 69 -1.69 15.74 24.31
C ARG A 69 -2.08 15.55 22.84
N ALA A 70 -2.49 16.62 22.17
CA ALA A 70 -2.80 16.60 20.74
C ALA A 70 -1.58 16.18 19.89
N SER A 71 -0.40 16.76 20.16
CA SER A 71 0.85 16.40 19.49
C SER A 71 1.23 14.94 19.70
N ASN A 72 1.05 14.40 20.92
CA ASN A 72 1.30 12.99 21.19
C ASN A 72 0.37 12.07 20.39
N ILE A 73 -0.92 12.39 20.28
CA ILE A 73 -1.87 11.61 19.46
C ILE A 73 -1.43 11.58 18.00
N VAL A 74 -1.07 12.74 17.45
CA VAL A 74 -0.61 12.87 16.05
C VAL A 74 0.69 12.10 15.83
N SER A 75 1.68 12.26 16.71
CA SER A 75 2.96 11.54 16.60
C SER A 75 2.80 10.02 16.76
N ASN A 76 1.92 9.57 17.65
CA ASN A 76 1.61 8.14 17.80
C ASN A 76 0.94 7.58 16.55
N PHE A 77 0.02 8.35 15.94
CA PHE A 77 -0.61 7.99 14.67
C PHE A 77 0.44 7.89 13.55
N ASP A 78 1.28 8.91 13.37
CA ASP A 78 2.34 8.92 12.34
C ASP A 78 3.34 7.77 12.52
N GLY A 79 3.74 7.51 13.76
CA GLY A 79 4.61 6.38 14.09
C GLY A 79 3.95 5.05 13.74
N THR A 80 2.69 4.86 14.12
CA THR A 80 1.94 3.64 13.83
C THR A 80 1.75 3.46 12.32
N ALA A 81 1.31 4.50 11.61
CA ALA A 81 1.08 4.49 10.16
C ALA A 81 2.37 4.30 9.33
N SER A 82 3.54 4.54 9.93
CA SER A 82 4.85 4.26 9.32
C SER A 82 5.31 2.82 9.54
N LEU A 83 4.86 2.17 10.61
CA LEU A 83 5.20 0.77 10.94
C LEU A 83 4.24 -0.24 10.30
N THR A 84 2.95 0.09 10.20
CA THR A 84 1.92 -0.80 9.63
C THR A 84 2.22 -1.27 8.19
N PRO A 85 2.87 -0.50 7.29
CA PRO A 85 3.25 -0.98 5.96
C PRO A 85 4.19 -2.19 5.98
N LEU A 86 5.05 -2.33 6.99
CA LEU A 86 5.96 -3.48 7.11
C LEU A 86 5.16 -4.78 7.30
N ILE A 87 4.16 -4.72 8.17
CA ILE A 87 3.26 -5.85 8.46
C ILE A 87 2.35 -6.10 7.25
N GLY A 88 1.79 -5.04 6.67
CA GLY A 88 0.93 -5.13 5.49
C GLY A 88 1.63 -5.76 4.28
N ALA A 89 2.87 -5.34 4.00
CA ALA A 89 3.69 -5.91 2.94
C ALA A 89 3.98 -7.40 3.19
N LEU A 90 4.33 -7.78 4.43
CA LEU A 90 4.59 -9.17 4.79
C LEU A 90 3.35 -10.06 4.54
N ILE A 91 2.16 -9.60 4.91
CA ILE A 91 0.90 -10.33 4.69
C ILE A 91 0.58 -10.41 3.19
N ALA A 92 0.74 -9.30 2.46
CA ALA A 92 0.46 -9.23 1.03
C ALA A 92 1.37 -10.16 0.22
N ASP A 93 2.67 -10.19 0.53
CA ASP A 93 3.65 -10.99 -0.19
C ASP A 93 3.62 -12.48 0.21
N SER A 94 3.10 -12.81 1.39
CA SER A 94 3.07 -14.21 1.89
C SER A 94 1.77 -14.95 1.63
N PHE A 95 0.60 -14.28 1.72
CA PHE A 95 -0.70 -14.96 1.70
C PHE A 95 -1.70 -14.36 0.70
N ALA A 96 -2.01 -13.06 0.84
CA ALA A 96 -3.19 -12.47 0.23
C ALA A 96 -2.98 -12.05 -1.24
N GLY A 97 -1.75 -11.70 -1.60
CA GLY A 97 -1.45 -11.01 -2.86
C GLY A 97 -1.81 -9.53 -2.81
N ARG A 98 -1.10 -8.73 -3.62
CA ARG A 98 -1.19 -7.26 -3.62
C ARG A 98 -2.59 -6.75 -3.90
N PHE A 99 -3.34 -7.39 -4.82
CA PHE A 99 -4.71 -6.99 -5.15
C PHE A 99 -5.66 -7.05 -3.95
N TRP A 100 -5.66 -8.16 -3.21
CA TRP A 100 -6.52 -8.32 -2.03
C TRP A 100 -6.07 -7.46 -0.86
N ALA A 101 -4.76 -7.27 -0.68
CA ALA A 101 -4.21 -6.37 0.33
C ALA A 101 -4.68 -4.91 0.10
N ILE A 102 -4.70 -4.46 -1.15
CA ILE A 102 -5.24 -3.13 -1.51
C ILE A 102 -6.73 -3.06 -1.19
N ILE A 103 -7.55 -4.05 -1.60
CA ILE A 103 -8.99 -4.03 -1.34
C ILE A 103 -9.29 -3.97 0.16
N VAL A 104 -8.72 -4.89 0.93
CA VAL A 104 -8.96 -4.97 2.38
C VAL A 104 -8.42 -3.72 3.07
N GLY A 105 -7.23 -3.25 2.69
CA GLY A 105 -6.65 -2.01 3.21
C GLY A 105 -7.52 -0.79 2.92
N SER A 106 -8.04 -0.65 1.70
CA SER A 106 -8.93 0.44 1.31
C SER A 106 -10.26 0.40 2.07
N ILE A 107 -10.85 -0.78 2.29
CA ILE A 107 -12.07 -0.91 3.09
C ILE A 107 -11.81 -0.48 4.54
N ILE A 108 -10.73 -0.95 5.16
CA ILE A 108 -10.38 -0.59 6.53
C ILE A 108 -10.09 0.92 6.64
N PHE A 109 -9.38 1.48 5.66
CA PHE A 109 -9.09 2.91 5.61
C PHE A 109 -10.37 3.74 5.47
N GLU A 110 -11.30 3.34 4.59
CA GLU A 110 -12.59 4.00 4.41
C GLU A 110 -13.43 3.96 5.68
N LEU A 111 -13.49 2.82 6.37
CA LEU A 111 -14.15 2.71 7.68
C LEU A 111 -13.51 3.63 8.72
N GLY A 112 -12.19 3.74 8.72
CA GLY A 112 -11.45 4.69 9.55
C GLY A 112 -11.85 6.14 9.26
N LEU A 113 -11.92 6.53 7.98
CA LEU A 113 -12.30 7.89 7.55
C LEU A 113 -13.76 8.22 7.91
N ILE A 114 -14.68 7.26 7.72
CA ILE A 114 -16.09 7.40 8.10
C ILE A 114 -16.20 7.57 9.61
N SER A 115 -15.52 6.73 10.40
CA SER A 115 -15.51 6.81 11.85
C SER A 115 -14.93 8.15 12.34
N PHE A 116 -13.81 8.59 11.77
CA PHE A 116 -13.18 9.88 12.10
C PHE A 116 -14.07 11.07 11.71
N THR A 117 -14.68 11.05 10.53
CA THR A 117 -15.62 12.11 10.13
C THR A 117 -16.84 12.14 11.04
N THR A 118 -17.29 10.98 11.51
CA THR A 118 -18.43 10.85 12.43
C THR A 118 -18.14 11.52 13.78
N THR A 119 -16.89 11.55 14.26
CA THR A 119 -16.54 12.28 15.50
C THR A 119 -16.70 13.80 15.34
N ALA A 120 -16.61 14.34 14.12
CA ALA A 120 -16.87 15.74 13.83
C ALA A 120 -18.36 16.05 13.59
N LEU A 121 -19.15 15.08 13.11
CA LEU A 121 -20.57 15.29 12.80
C LEU A 121 -21.50 15.05 13.99
N LEU A 122 -21.19 14.07 14.85
CA LEU A 122 -22.05 13.72 15.98
C LEU A 122 -21.76 14.59 17.19
N LYS A 123 -22.74 15.41 17.58
CA LYS A 123 -22.68 16.25 18.79
C LYS A 123 -22.42 15.45 20.07
N SER A 124 -22.85 14.18 20.14
CA SER A 124 -22.58 13.30 21.29
C SER A 124 -21.11 12.89 21.41
N LEU A 125 -20.36 12.90 20.30
CA LEU A 125 -18.93 12.60 20.26
C LEU A 125 -18.06 13.86 20.41
N HIS A 126 -18.68 15.01 20.64
CA HIS A 126 -18.02 16.30 20.78
C HIS A 126 -18.16 16.84 22.21
N PRO A 127 -17.13 17.49 22.78
CA PRO A 127 -17.32 18.29 23.99
C PRO A 127 -18.22 19.50 23.69
N PRO A 128 -18.80 20.14 24.74
CA PRO A 128 -19.57 21.37 24.55
C PRO A 128 -18.71 22.46 23.88
N PRO A 129 -19.29 23.29 23.02
CA PRO A 129 -18.55 24.34 22.32
C PRO A 129 -17.94 25.31 23.33
N CYS A 130 -16.65 25.61 23.15
CA CYS A 130 -15.89 26.48 24.03
C CYS A 130 -15.34 27.70 23.25
N PRO A 131 -16.06 28.84 23.25
CA PRO A 131 -15.69 30.00 22.43
C PRO A 131 -14.41 30.70 22.89
N THR A 132 -14.10 30.61 24.19
CA THR A 132 -12.99 31.37 24.80
C THR A 132 -11.68 30.60 24.85
N LEU A 133 -11.67 29.29 24.58
CA LEU A 133 -10.48 28.41 24.72
C LEU A 133 -9.80 28.48 26.11
N VAL A 134 -10.48 29.05 27.11
CA VAL A 134 -10.05 29.15 28.50
C VAL A 134 -11.02 28.36 29.36
N ASP A 135 -10.50 27.48 30.22
CA ASP A 135 -11.26 26.59 31.11
C ASP A 135 -12.34 25.74 30.42
N CYS A 136 -12.02 25.23 29.23
CA CYS A 136 -12.89 24.35 28.48
C CYS A 136 -12.94 22.95 29.07
N LYS A 137 -14.11 22.29 28.98
CA LYS A 137 -14.21 20.87 29.28
C LYS A 137 -13.55 20.06 28.15
N GLU A 138 -12.48 19.35 28.49
CA GLU A 138 -11.82 18.40 27.58
C GLU A 138 -12.78 17.31 27.11
N ALA A 139 -12.48 16.72 25.94
CA ALA A 139 -13.18 15.56 25.44
C ALA A 139 -13.18 14.40 26.46
N SER A 140 -14.34 13.73 26.59
CA SER A 140 -14.50 12.58 27.48
C SER A 140 -13.64 11.40 27.01
N ASN A 141 -13.26 10.51 27.93
CA ASN A 141 -12.52 9.29 27.62
C ASN A 141 -13.20 8.43 26.53
N PHE A 142 -14.53 8.41 26.49
CA PHE A 142 -15.28 7.70 25.44
C PHE A 142 -15.11 8.32 24.05
N GLN A 143 -15.12 9.66 23.98
CA GLN A 143 -14.92 10.42 22.75
C GLN A 143 -13.50 10.20 22.21
N LEU A 144 -12.51 10.27 23.11
CA LEU A 144 -11.11 10.00 22.77
C LEU A 144 -10.87 8.55 22.36
N SER A 145 -11.47 7.57 23.04
CA SER A 145 -11.34 6.15 22.64
C SER A 145 -11.92 5.90 21.25
N THR A 146 -13.02 6.56 20.90
CA THR A 146 -13.63 6.48 19.57
C THR A 146 -12.72 7.09 18.50
N LEU A 147 -12.11 8.24 18.81
CA LEU A 147 -11.12 8.88 17.96
C LEU A 147 -9.89 7.98 17.76
N ASP A 148 -9.30 7.48 18.84
CA ASP A 148 -8.10 6.63 18.79
C ASP A 148 -8.36 5.34 18.00
N LEU A 149 -9.54 4.73 18.14
CA LEU A 149 -9.95 3.59 17.33
C LEU A 149 -10.04 3.94 15.84
N SER A 150 -10.58 5.11 15.50
CA SER A 150 -10.62 5.57 14.10
C SER A 150 -9.22 5.80 13.53
N LEU A 151 -8.30 6.40 14.31
CA LEU A 151 -6.91 6.61 13.92
C LEU A 151 -6.16 5.28 13.76
N LEU A 152 -6.44 4.29 14.61
CA LEU A 152 -5.88 2.95 14.46
C LEU A 152 -6.35 2.26 13.17
N LEU A 153 -7.65 2.34 12.86
CA LEU A 153 -8.19 1.83 11.59
C LEU A 153 -7.53 2.51 10.39
N LEU A 154 -7.38 3.84 10.42
CA LEU A 154 -6.68 4.59 9.39
C LEU A 154 -5.23 4.10 9.23
N ALA A 155 -4.50 3.93 10.33
CA ALA A 155 -3.12 3.45 10.29
C ALA A 155 -3.01 2.02 9.72
N ILE A 156 -3.92 1.12 10.08
CA ILE A 156 -3.97 -0.26 9.53
C ILE A 156 -4.30 -0.23 8.03
N GLY A 157 -5.27 0.58 7.62
CA GLY A 157 -5.67 0.74 6.22
C GLY A 157 -4.51 1.24 5.34
N LEU A 158 -3.81 2.29 5.79
CA LEU A 158 -2.60 2.80 5.15
C LEU A 158 -1.49 1.74 5.05
N GLY A 159 -1.38 0.87 6.05
CA GLY A 159 -0.41 -0.24 6.05
C GLY A 159 -0.68 -1.27 4.96
N GLY A 160 -1.95 -1.53 4.63
CA GLY A 160 -2.32 -2.45 3.55
C GLY A 160 -2.16 -1.85 2.15
N THR A 161 -2.55 -0.58 1.98
CA THR A 161 -2.56 0.07 0.66
C THR A 161 -1.18 0.56 0.23
N ARG A 162 -0.47 1.32 1.07
CA ARG A 162 0.78 2.02 0.70
C ARG A 162 1.87 1.13 0.10
N PRO A 163 2.24 -0.03 0.68
CA PRO A 163 3.31 -0.86 0.11
C PRO A 163 2.85 -1.59 -1.17
N CYS A 164 1.54 -1.75 -1.37
CA CYS A 164 0.98 -2.60 -2.41
C CYS A 164 0.58 -1.83 -3.66
N VAL A 165 0.06 -0.60 -3.55
CA VAL A 165 -0.53 0.12 -4.71
C VAL A 165 0.49 0.38 -5.81
N MET A 166 1.66 0.94 -5.46
CA MET A 166 2.68 1.27 -6.46
C MET A 166 3.34 0.03 -7.06
N THR A 167 3.59 -0.99 -6.24
CA THR A 167 4.14 -2.26 -6.71
C THR A 167 3.13 -2.99 -7.61
N TYR A 168 1.84 -2.93 -7.29
CA TYR A 168 0.77 -3.45 -8.14
C TYR A 168 0.59 -2.68 -9.45
N ALA A 169 0.76 -1.35 -9.44
CA ALA A 169 0.77 -0.52 -10.64
C ALA A 169 1.96 -0.88 -11.55
N ALA A 170 3.14 -1.11 -10.97
CA ALA A 170 4.32 -1.56 -11.70
C ALA A 170 4.11 -2.95 -12.31
N ASP A 171 3.47 -3.88 -11.61
CA ASP A 171 3.13 -5.21 -12.13
C ASP A 171 2.23 -5.17 -13.38
N GLN A 172 1.51 -4.06 -13.60
CA GLN A 172 0.70 -3.87 -14.82
C GLN A 172 1.54 -3.45 -16.02
N LEU A 173 2.69 -2.80 -15.81
CA LEU A 173 3.54 -2.30 -16.89
C LEU A 173 4.61 -3.33 -17.24
N ASP A 174 4.57 -3.85 -18.47
CA ASP A 174 5.63 -4.71 -18.99
C ASP A 174 6.83 -3.85 -19.43
N MET A 175 7.71 -3.55 -18.47
CA MET A 175 8.92 -2.73 -18.65
C MET A 175 9.97 -3.38 -19.56
N SER A 176 9.78 -4.63 -19.98
CA SER A 176 10.71 -5.34 -20.87
C SER A 176 10.69 -4.84 -22.33
N LYS A 177 9.67 -4.07 -22.72
CA LYS A 177 9.49 -3.56 -24.07
C LYS A 177 10.03 -2.13 -24.19
N SER A 178 11.04 -1.94 -25.04
CA SER A 178 11.71 -0.63 -25.27
C SER A 178 10.75 0.52 -25.67
N SER A 179 9.66 0.22 -26.38
CA SER A 179 8.63 1.22 -26.72
C SER A 179 7.81 1.70 -25.51
N VAL A 180 7.76 0.89 -24.44
CA VAL A 180 7.07 1.22 -23.19
C VAL A 180 7.97 2.08 -22.32
N GLU A 181 9.28 1.84 -22.30
CA GLU A 181 10.26 2.57 -21.47
C GLU A 181 10.25 4.09 -21.72
N SER A 182 10.29 4.53 -22.98
CA SER A 182 10.22 5.95 -23.35
C SER A 182 8.87 6.61 -22.96
N ARG A 183 7.76 5.89 -23.12
CA ARG A 183 6.42 6.38 -22.73
C ARG A 183 6.21 6.39 -21.22
N SER A 184 6.89 5.49 -20.50
CA SER A 184 6.85 5.40 -19.03
C SER A 184 7.42 6.64 -18.35
N TRP A 185 8.47 7.26 -18.88
CA TRP A 185 9.06 8.47 -18.28
C TRP A 185 8.07 9.66 -18.23
N ASN A 186 7.41 9.97 -19.34
CA ASN A 186 6.39 11.03 -19.38
C ASN A 186 5.20 10.70 -18.46
N PHE A 187 4.84 9.42 -18.38
CA PHE A 187 3.77 8.94 -17.50
C PHE A 187 4.13 9.11 -16.02
N PHE A 188 5.35 8.75 -15.61
CA PHE A 188 5.83 8.95 -14.23
C PHE A 188 5.92 10.43 -13.87
N ASN A 189 6.40 11.29 -14.78
CA ASN A 189 6.44 12.73 -14.56
C ASN A 189 5.03 13.31 -14.31
N TRP A 190 4.06 12.96 -15.16
CA TRP A 190 2.67 13.39 -14.98
C TRP A 190 2.04 12.84 -13.69
N TYR A 191 2.38 11.60 -13.34
CA TYR A 191 1.95 10.98 -12.09
C TYR A 191 2.46 11.76 -10.87
N TYR A 192 3.76 12.04 -10.77
CA TYR A 192 4.32 12.79 -9.64
C TYR A 192 3.80 14.23 -9.59
N PHE A 193 3.60 14.86 -10.75
CA PHE A 193 2.97 16.19 -10.83
C PHE A 193 1.53 16.17 -10.30
N SER A 194 0.74 15.17 -10.69
CA SER A 194 -0.64 14.99 -10.22
C SER A 194 -0.69 14.70 -8.72
N LEU A 195 0.25 13.91 -8.21
CA LEU A 195 0.39 13.62 -6.79
C LEU A 195 0.72 14.88 -5.98
N GLY A 196 1.66 15.70 -6.47
CA GLY A 196 2.01 16.99 -5.87
C GLY A 196 0.82 17.94 -5.86
N SER A 197 0.12 18.07 -7.00
CA SER A 197 -1.09 18.87 -7.12
C SER A 197 -2.18 18.44 -6.13
N ALA A 198 -2.42 17.13 -5.98
CA ALA A 198 -3.39 16.61 -5.03
C ALA A 198 -3.03 16.96 -3.57
N ARG A 199 -1.76 16.86 -3.19
CA ARG A 199 -1.29 17.27 -1.85
C ARG A 199 -1.48 18.78 -1.63
N LEU A 200 -1.12 19.60 -2.62
CA LEU A 200 -1.30 21.05 -2.55
C LEU A 200 -2.77 21.43 -2.40
N THR A 201 -3.67 20.81 -3.18
CA THR A 201 -5.11 21.03 -3.07
C THR A 201 -5.64 20.59 -1.70
N ALA A 202 -5.15 19.47 -1.14
CA ALA A 202 -5.55 19.02 0.19
C ALA A 202 -5.12 20.02 1.29
N VAL A 203 -3.85 20.43 1.34
CA VAL A 203 -3.38 21.37 2.38
C VAL A 203 -3.93 22.79 2.23
N SER A 204 -4.45 23.16 1.06
CA SER A 204 -5.04 24.48 0.82
C SER A 204 -6.56 24.46 0.96
N VAL A 205 -7.26 23.77 0.05
CA VAL A 205 -8.72 23.78 -0.04
C VAL A 205 -9.35 23.05 1.14
N VAL A 206 -8.87 21.85 1.48
CA VAL A 206 -9.48 21.06 2.56
C VAL A 206 -9.24 21.73 3.91
N VAL A 207 -8.02 22.19 4.18
CA VAL A 207 -7.69 22.94 5.41
C VAL A 207 -8.50 24.23 5.50
N TYR A 208 -8.64 24.99 4.40
CA TYR A 208 -9.48 26.18 4.39
C TYR A 208 -10.93 25.87 4.77
N ILE A 209 -11.51 24.78 4.24
CA ILE A 209 -12.87 24.34 4.57
C ILE A 209 -12.96 23.92 6.05
N GLN A 210 -11.95 23.24 6.58
CA GLN A 210 -11.89 22.83 7.98
C GLN A 210 -11.90 24.04 8.93
N ASP A 211 -11.09 25.06 8.63
CA ASP A 211 -10.92 26.24 9.50
C ASP A 211 -12.05 27.27 9.35
N ASN A 212 -12.57 27.49 8.13
CA ASN A 212 -13.45 28.62 7.85
C ASN A 212 -14.91 28.23 7.56
N VAL A 213 -15.20 26.97 7.22
CA VAL A 213 -16.55 26.53 6.84
C VAL A 213 -17.12 25.58 7.88
N SER A 214 -16.54 24.39 8.01
CA SER A 214 -16.96 23.37 8.97
C SER A 214 -16.03 22.17 8.93
N TRP A 215 -15.70 21.63 10.10
CA TRP A 215 -15.03 20.34 10.26
C TRP A 215 -15.80 19.18 9.63
N GLY A 216 -17.13 19.21 9.62
CA GLY A 216 -17.95 18.17 9.02
C GLY A 216 -17.71 18.04 7.51
N TRP A 217 -17.73 19.17 6.78
CA TRP A 217 -17.41 19.19 5.35
C TRP A 217 -15.92 18.98 5.09
N GLY A 218 -15.06 19.56 5.93
CA GLY A 218 -13.61 19.45 5.82
C GLY A 218 -13.08 18.03 5.97
N LEU A 219 -13.76 17.17 6.73
CA LEU A 219 -13.43 15.74 6.85
C LEU A 219 -14.28 14.85 5.93
N GLY A 220 -15.51 15.28 5.62
CA GLY A 220 -16.41 14.60 4.69
C GLY A 220 -15.88 14.56 3.25
N ILE A 221 -15.28 15.65 2.75
CA ILE A 221 -14.72 15.70 1.38
C ILE A 221 -13.62 14.65 1.17
N PRO A 222 -12.57 14.56 2.02
CA PRO A 222 -11.61 13.46 2.00
C PRO A 222 -12.25 12.07 2.02
N THR A 223 -13.28 11.87 2.85
CA THR A 223 -13.97 10.58 2.98
C THR A 223 -14.67 10.19 1.68
N ILE A 224 -15.48 11.09 1.12
CA ILE A 224 -16.18 10.86 -0.14
C ILE A 224 -15.19 10.62 -1.29
N ALA A 225 -14.10 11.40 -1.33
CA ALA A 225 -13.06 11.24 -2.34
C ALA A 225 -12.40 9.85 -2.29
N MET A 226 -12.17 9.32 -1.09
CA MET A 226 -11.61 7.97 -0.91
C MET A 226 -12.62 6.89 -1.32
N GLY A 227 -13.90 7.04 -0.97
CA GLY A 227 -14.95 6.14 -1.44
C GLY A 227 -15.04 6.08 -2.97
N ILE A 228 -14.94 7.23 -3.65
CA ILE A 228 -14.86 7.30 -5.12
C ILE A 228 -13.60 6.58 -5.63
N ALA A 229 -12.45 6.81 -4.99
CA ALA A 229 -11.18 6.16 -5.34
C ALA A 229 -11.28 4.63 -5.31
N PHE A 230 -11.95 4.09 -4.30
CA PHE A 230 -12.18 2.66 -4.14
C PHE A 230 -13.10 2.11 -5.23
N ILE A 231 -14.18 2.81 -5.57
CA ILE A 231 -15.08 2.43 -6.67
C ILE A 231 -14.33 2.43 -8.01
N VAL A 232 -13.52 3.45 -8.27
CA VAL A 232 -12.67 3.53 -9.48
C VAL A 232 -11.70 2.36 -9.54
N PHE A 233 -11.07 2.00 -8.40
CA PHE A 233 -10.19 0.84 -8.33
C PHE A 233 -10.92 -0.46 -8.70
N LEU A 234 -12.11 -0.68 -8.14
CA LEU A 234 -12.92 -1.86 -8.40
C LEU A 234 -13.44 -1.92 -9.84
N ALA A 235 -13.83 -0.78 -10.41
CA ALA A 235 -14.27 -0.68 -11.81
C ALA A 235 -13.16 -1.09 -12.80
N GLY A 236 -11.90 -0.81 -12.46
CA GLY A 236 -10.74 -1.26 -13.23
C GLY A 236 -10.39 -2.75 -13.05
N SER A 237 -11.00 -3.45 -12.08
CA SER A 237 -10.66 -4.85 -11.75
C SER A 237 -10.69 -5.86 -12.91
N PRO A 238 -11.58 -5.75 -13.93
CA PRO A 238 -11.57 -6.66 -15.08
C PRO A 238 -10.37 -6.45 -16.02
N LEU A 239 -9.65 -5.33 -15.89
CA LEU A 239 -8.50 -4.98 -16.71
C LEU A 239 -7.18 -5.37 -16.04
N TYR A 240 -7.16 -5.68 -14.75
CA TYR A 240 -5.92 -5.88 -14.01
C TYR A 240 -5.32 -7.28 -14.18
N LYS A 241 -4.00 -7.33 -14.32
CA LYS A 241 -3.19 -8.54 -14.17
C LYS A 241 -2.93 -8.81 -12.69
N LYS A 242 -3.47 -9.91 -12.18
CA LYS A 242 -3.30 -10.35 -10.79
C LYS A 242 -2.13 -11.32 -10.70
N VAL A 243 -1.00 -10.86 -10.15
CA VAL A 243 0.21 -11.67 -9.96
C VAL A 243 0.08 -12.45 -8.66
N LYS A 244 0.52 -13.72 -8.66
CA LYS A 244 0.56 -14.56 -7.45
C LYS A 244 1.65 -14.07 -6.48
N PRO A 245 1.47 -14.20 -5.16
CA PRO A 245 2.49 -13.80 -4.19
C PRO A 245 3.79 -14.60 -4.38
N GLY A 246 4.93 -13.92 -4.43
CA GLY A 246 6.25 -14.52 -4.60
C GLY A 246 6.94 -14.92 -3.29
N GLY A 247 6.30 -14.71 -2.14
CA GLY A 247 6.87 -14.87 -0.80
C GLY A 247 7.58 -13.61 -0.29
N SER A 248 7.57 -13.40 1.03
CA SER A 248 8.16 -12.19 1.63
C SER A 248 9.69 -12.27 1.73
N PRO A 249 10.43 -11.23 1.27
CA PRO A 249 11.87 -11.12 1.49
C PRO A 249 12.27 -11.14 2.97
N LEU A 250 11.44 -10.59 3.87
CA LEU A 250 11.70 -10.56 5.31
C LEU A 250 11.72 -11.96 5.92
N VAL A 251 10.81 -12.84 5.47
CA VAL A 251 10.78 -14.23 5.91
C VAL A 251 12.08 -14.94 5.51
N ARG A 252 12.61 -14.67 4.30
CA ARG A 252 13.86 -15.26 3.84
C ARG A 252 15.07 -14.76 4.61
N VAL A 253 15.17 -13.45 4.86
CA VAL A 253 16.24 -12.88 5.70
C VAL A 253 16.20 -13.51 7.09
N THR A 254 15.01 -13.65 7.67
CA THR A 254 14.83 -14.30 8.97
C THR A 254 15.26 -15.77 8.94
N GLN A 255 14.90 -16.51 7.89
CA GLN A 255 15.31 -17.91 7.70
C GLN A 255 16.84 -18.04 7.61
N VAL A 256 17.53 -17.13 6.91
CA VAL A 256 18.99 -17.12 6.81
C VAL A 256 19.63 -16.84 8.16
N ILE A 257 19.16 -15.82 8.89
CA ILE A 257 19.68 -15.49 10.23
C ILE A 257 19.49 -16.66 11.20
N VAL A 258 18.28 -17.23 11.25
CA VAL A 258 17.97 -18.39 12.12
C VAL A 258 18.82 -19.60 11.75
N SER A 259 18.99 -19.87 10.45
CA SER A 259 19.82 -20.98 9.96
C SER A 259 21.30 -20.78 10.29
N ALA A 260 21.83 -19.56 10.15
CA ALA A 260 23.20 -19.21 10.48
C ALA A 260 23.48 -19.38 11.99
N ILE A 261 22.58 -18.90 12.85
CA ILE A 261 22.73 -19.05 14.31
C ILE A 261 22.69 -20.53 14.71
N ARG A 262 21.73 -21.30 14.17
CA ARG A 262 21.59 -22.74 14.46
C ARG A 262 22.78 -23.55 13.96
N LYS A 263 23.30 -23.23 12.78
CA LYS A 263 24.41 -23.94 12.13
C LYS A 263 25.78 -23.30 12.37
N ARG A 264 25.92 -22.42 13.36
CA ARG A 264 27.19 -21.71 13.65
C ARG A 264 28.38 -22.63 13.97
N LYS A 265 28.12 -23.89 14.35
CA LYS A 265 29.14 -24.92 14.62
C LYS A 265 29.30 -25.94 13.49
N ALA A 266 28.55 -25.79 12.40
CA ALA A 266 28.65 -26.69 11.26
C ALA A 266 29.92 -26.37 10.47
N VAL A 267 30.64 -27.42 10.05
CA VAL A 267 31.81 -27.29 9.19
C VAL A 267 31.35 -26.91 7.80
N ALA A 268 31.89 -25.82 7.25
CA ALA A 268 31.59 -25.40 5.88
C ALA A 268 32.28 -26.38 4.90
N PRO A 269 31.58 -26.85 3.85
CA PRO A 269 32.20 -27.68 2.82
C PRO A 269 33.26 -26.87 2.05
N GLU A 270 34.39 -27.50 1.71
CA GLU A 270 35.49 -26.87 0.97
C GLU A 270 35.11 -26.51 -0.47
N ASP A 271 34.18 -27.26 -1.07
CA ASP A 271 33.69 -27.03 -2.42
C ASP A 271 32.35 -26.28 -2.40
N SER A 272 32.35 -25.07 -3.00
CA SER A 272 31.18 -24.20 -3.07
C SER A 272 30.05 -24.75 -3.95
N SER A 273 30.34 -25.73 -4.81
CA SER A 273 29.35 -26.42 -5.64
C SER A 273 28.39 -27.32 -4.85
N LEU A 274 28.76 -27.68 -3.62
CA LEU A 274 27.94 -28.51 -2.71
C LEU A 274 26.88 -27.71 -1.94
N LEU A 275 26.86 -26.38 -2.08
CA LEU A 275 25.87 -25.53 -1.44
C LEU A 275 24.49 -25.70 -2.11
N TYR A 276 23.44 -25.75 -1.28
CA TYR A 276 22.07 -25.90 -1.75
C TYR A 276 21.64 -24.73 -2.64
N GLN A 277 21.28 -25.02 -3.89
CA GLN A 277 20.76 -24.06 -4.87
C GLN A 277 19.32 -24.42 -5.23
N ASN A 278 18.40 -23.45 -5.18
CA ASN A 278 17.00 -23.68 -5.52
C ASN A 278 16.55 -22.68 -6.60
N LYS A 279 16.59 -23.14 -7.85
CA LYS A 279 16.26 -22.35 -9.04
C LYS A 279 14.81 -21.82 -9.04
N GLU A 280 13.87 -22.54 -8.42
CA GLU A 280 12.47 -22.11 -8.34
C GLU A 280 12.28 -20.96 -7.35
N LEU A 281 12.96 -21.02 -6.20
CA LEU A 281 12.97 -19.93 -5.22
C LEU A 281 13.74 -18.70 -5.72
N ASP A 282 14.83 -18.91 -6.46
CA ASP A 282 15.71 -17.84 -6.96
C ASP A 282 15.17 -17.12 -8.20
N ALA A 283 14.28 -17.76 -8.97
CA ALA A 283 13.65 -17.18 -10.16
C ALA A 283 12.81 -15.92 -9.85
N ALA A 284 12.22 -15.84 -8.66
CA ALA A 284 11.46 -14.65 -8.24
C ALA A 284 12.34 -13.50 -7.71
N ILE A 285 13.66 -13.73 -7.55
CA ILE A 285 14.60 -12.82 -6.86
C ILE A 285 15.55 -12.14 -7.84
N SER A 286 15.99 -12.89 -8.84
CA SER A 286 17.02 -12.47 -9.78
C SER A 286 16.41 -12.23 -11.14
N VAL A 287 16.68 -11.06 -11.73
CA VAL A 287 16.35 -10.73 -13.13
C VAL A 287 16.91 -11.80 -14.10
N HIS A 288 17.93 -12.57 -13.68
CA HIS A 288 18.55 -13.65 -14.45
C HIS A 288 18.41 -15.05 -13.81
N GLY A 289 17.54 -15.21 -12.81
CA GLY A 289 17.30 -16.48 -12.10
C GLY A 289 18.46 -17.08 -11.29
N ARG A 290 19.57 -16.36 -11.07
CA ARG A 290 20.71 -16.84 -10.27
C ARG A 290 21.32 -15.70 -9.44
N LEU A 291 21.50 -15.91 -8.13
CA LEU A 291 22.35 -15.06 -7.30
C LEU A 291 23.82 -15.31 -7.68
N LEU A 292 24.51 -14.30 -8.21
CA LEU A 292 25.92 -14.39 -8.56
C LEU A 292 26.77 -14.38 -7.28
N HIS A 293 27.66 -15.36 -7.13
CA HIS A 293 28.61 -15.39 -6.02
C HIS A 293 29.68 -14.32 -6.22
N THR A 294 29.89 -13.46 -5.21
CA THR A 294 31.01 -12.52 -5.19
C THR A 294 32.21 -13.14 -4.47
N PRO A 295 33.43 -13.05 -5.02
CA PRO A 295 34.63 -13.63 -4.39
C PRO A 295 35.20 -12.80 -3.23
N GLN A 296 34.51 -11.74 -2.79
CA GLN A 296 35.04 -10.73 -1.86
C GLN A 296 35.02 -11.15 -0.38
N PHE A 297 34.22 -12.15 -0.02
CA PHE A 297 34.13 -12.67 1.35
C PHE A 297 34.36 -14.17 1.32
N LYS A 298 35.63 -14.58 1.45
CA LYS A 298 36.06 -15.97 1.70
C LYS A 298 36.51 -16.10 3.15
#